data_AF-A0A955J2L6-F1
#
_entry.id   AF-A0A955J2L6-F1
#
_cell.length_a   1.000
_cell.length_b   1.000
_cell.length_c   1.000
_cell.angle_alpha   90.00
_cell.angle_beta   90.00
_cell.angle_gamma   90.00
#
_symmetry.space_group_name_H-M   'P 1'
#
loop_
_entity.id
_entity.type
_entity.pdbx_description
1 polymer ?
#
loop_
_entity_poly.entity_id
_entity_poly.type
_entity_poly.pdbx_seq_one_letter_code
_entity_poly.pdbx_strand_id
1 'polypeptide(L)' 'AIHNLMGLIPRCAAVNVFDNSAEDTGQGPNPVCLFALHGDQFVSPPVASMPDWAKPLASVAITRALS' A
#
# COMPACT_ATOMS: atom_id res chain seq x y z
N ALA A 1 -9.25 12.14 2.54
CA ALA A 1 -8.79 10.89 3.20
C ALA A 1 -7.56 10.32 2.50
N ILE A 2 -7.63 9.88 1.24
CA ILE A 2 -6.48 9.25 0.54
C ILE A 2 -5.30 10.22 0.31
N HIS A 3 -5.58 11.50 0.05
CA HIS A 3 -4.57 12.55 -0.13
C HIS A 3 -3.68 12.74 1.11
N ASN A 4 -4.21 12.51 2.32
CA ASN A 4 -3.43 12.61 3.55
C ASN A 4 -2.39 11.49 3.59
N LEU A 5 -2.78 10.27 3.21
CA LEU A 5 -1.86 9.13 3.13
C LEU A 5 -0.80 9.35 2.06
N MET A 6 -1.17 9.89 0.90
CA MET A 6 -0.21 10.25 -0.15
C MET A 6 0.86 11.24 0.35
N GLY A 7 0.49 12.23 1.18
CA GLY A 7 1.45 13.16 1.78
C GLY A 7 2.30 12.55 2.90
N LEU A 8 1.83 11.47 3.53
CA LEU A 8 2.52 10.78 4.62
C LEU A 8 3.53 9.73 4.12
N ILE A 9 3.22 8.98 3.07
CA ILE A 9 4.06 7.89 2.55
C ILE A 9 5.53 8.31 2.38
N PRO A 10 5.87 9.50 1.84
CA PRO A 10 7.26 9.92 1.68
C PRO A 10 8.02 10.15 3.00
N ARG A 11 7.32 10.32 4.12
CA ARG A 11 7.88 10.68 5.43
C ARG A 11 7.99 9.50 6.39
N CYS A 12 7.41 8.36 6.03
CA CYS A 12 7.39 7.18 6.88
C CYS A 12 8.67 6.35 6.71
N ALA A 13 9.25 5.86 7.81
CA ALA A 13 10.36 4.90 7.75
C ALA A 13 9.93 3.58 7.09
N ALA A 14 8.69 3.15 7.31
CA ALA A 14 8.08 1.98 6.68
C ALA A 14 6.58 2.20 6.46
N VAL A 15 6.06 1.68 5.36
CA VAL A 15 4.64 1.67 5.01
C VAL A 15 4.26 0.29 4.51
N ASN A 16 3.19 -0.28 5.06
CA ASN A 16 2.56 -1.50 4.55
C ASN A 16 1.09 -1.18 4.26
N VAL A 17 0.63 -1.47 3.05
CA VAL A 17 -0.76 -1.24 2.64
C VAL A 17 -1.42 -2.58 2.40
N PHE A 18 -2.55 -2.79 3.07
CA PHE A 18 -3.35 -4.00 2.95
C PHE A 18 -4.74 -3.65 2.44
N ASP A 19 -5.29 -4.53 1.61
CA ASP A 19 -6.70 -4.55 1.27
C ASP A 19 -7.43 -5.50 2.21
N ASN A 20 -8.42 -4.96 2.91
CA ASN A 20 -9.28 -5.68 3.83
C ASN A 20 -10.75 -5.67 3.36
N SER A 21 -11.01 -5.43 2.07
CA SER A 21 -12.36 -5.41 1.51
C SER A 21 -12.98 -6.79 1.29
N ALA A 22 -12.24 -7.87 1.52
CA ALA A 22 -12.76 -9.23 1.41
C ALA A 22 -13.88 -9.46 2.43
N GLU A 23 -14.92 -10.20 2.02
CA GLU A 23 -16.05 -10.54 2.88
C GLU A 23 -15.59 -11.40 4.07
N ASP A 24 -16.07 -11.07 5.26
CA ASP A 24 -15.77 -11.86 6.47
C ASP A 24 -16.55 -13.17 6.42
N THR A 25 -15.82 -14.27 6.28
CA THR A 25 -16.38 -15.63 6.25
C THR A 25 -16.57 -16.23 7.64
N GLY A 26 -16.42 -15.43 8.71
CA GLY A 26 -16.48 -15.88 10.10
C GLY A 26 -15.18 -16.53 10.58
N GLN A 27 -14.13 -16.55 9.76
CA GLN A 27 -12.77 -16.94 10.11
C GLN A 27 -11.85 -15.72 10.38
N GLY A 28 -12.43 -14.51 10.35
CA GLY A 28 -11.71 -13.26 10.51
C GLY A 28 -11.26 -12.66 9.17
N PRO A 29 -10.74 -11.42 9.22
CA PRO A 29 -10.31 -10.71 8.02
C PRO A 29 -9.09 -11.41 7.41
N ASN A 30 -9.09 -11.57 6.08
CA ASN A 30 -7.93 -12.03 5.32
C ASN A 30 -7.32 -10.86 4.53
N PRO A 31 -6.50 -10.01 5.17
CA PRO A 31 -5.95 -8.83 4.52
C PRO A 31 -4.94 -9.23 3.41
N VAL A 32 -5.14 -8.69 2.22
CA VAL A 32 -4.24 -8.88 1.09
C VAL A 32 -3.19 -7.77 1.09
N CYS A 33 -1.91 -8.09 1.20
CA CYS A 33 -0.85 -7.10 1.08
C CYS A 33 -0.80 -6.55 -0.35
N LEU A 34 -1.02 -5.25 -0.52
CA LEU A 34 -0.96 -4.57 -1.81
C LEU A 34 0.46 -4.12 -2.16
N PHE A 35 1.20 -3.61 -1.16
CA PHE A 35 2.63 -3.36 -1.22
C PHE A 35 3.21 -3.09 0.19
N ALA A 36 4.52 -3.24 0.32
CA ALA A 36 5.30 -2.85 1.50
C ALA A 36 6.58 -2.13 1.07
N LEU A 37 6.78 -0.90 1.57
CA LEU A 37 7.93 -0.04 1.30
C LEU A 37 8.64 0.32 2.60
N HIS A 38 9.89 -0.09 2.77
CA HIS A 38 10.71 0.19 3.94
C HIS A 38 11.95 0.97 3.50
N GLY A 39 12.15 2.17 4.05
CA GLY A 39 13.05 3.14 3.43
C GLY A 39 12.63 3.39 1.98
N ASP A 40 13.57 3.27 1.06
CA ASP A 40 13.34 3.49 -0.37
C ASP A 40 13.27 2.16 -1.15
N GLN A 41 13.13 1.04 -0.44
CA GLN A 41 13.08 -0.29 -1.03
C GLN A 41 11.74 -0.99 -0.79
N PHE A 42 11.19 -1.57 -1.85
CA PHE A 42 10.03 -2.44 -1.73
C PHE A 42 10.43 -3.77 -1.10
N VAL A 43 9.87 -4.06 0.07
CA VAL A 43 9.88 -5.41 0.66
C VAL A 43 8.84 -6.30 -0.03
N SER A 44 7.73 -5.69 -0.45
CA SER A 44 6.72 -6.32 -1.31
C SER A 44 6.31 -5.32 -2.39
N PRO A 45 6.54 -5.63 -3.68
CA PRO A 45 6.21 -4.71 -4.76
C PRO A 45 4.69 -4.57 -4.91
N PRO A 46 4.21 -3.48 -5.55
CA PRO A 46 2.82 -3.33 -5.92
C PRO A 46 2.26 -4.56 -6.65
N VAL A 47 1.14 -5.10 -6.17
CA VAL A 47 0.43 -6.19 -6.84
C VAL A 47 -0.05 -5.78 -8.24
N ALA A 48 -0.04 -6.72 -9.19
CA ALA A 48 -0.47 -6.45 -10.57
C ALA A 48 -1.94 -6.03 -10.65
N SER A 49 -2.81 -6.67 -9.85
CA SER A 49 -4.24 -6.39 -9.76
C SER A 49 -4.55 -5.33 -8.69
N MET A 50 -3.90 -4.16 -8.77
CA MET A 50 -4.08 -3.09 -7.77
C MET A 50 -5.49 -2.50 -7.83
N PRO A 51 -6.24 -2.45 -6.72
CA PRO A 51 -7.56 -1.83 -6.69
C PRO A 51 -7.48 -0.31 -6.90
N ASP A 52 -8.50 0.29 -7.50
CA ASP A 52 -8.49 1.71 -7.93
C ASP A 52 -8.21 2.68 -6.78
N TRP A 53 -8.70 2.37 -5.58
CA TRP A 53 -8.48 3.21 -4.40
C TRP A 53 -7.01 3.25 -3.98
N ALA A 54 -6.23 2.18 -4.22
CA ALA A 54 -4.86 2.03 -3.77
C ALA A 54 -3.81 2.45 -4.82
N LYS A 55 -4.18 2.49 -6.11
CA LYS A 55 -3.32 2.98 -7.20
C LYS A 55 -2.60 4.31 -6.89
N PRO A 56 -3.27 5.37 -6.38
CA PRO A 56 -2.56 6.61 -6.06
C PRO A 56 -1.52 6.44 -4.94
N LEU A 57 -1.73 5.53 -3.98
CA LEU A 57 -0.76 5.23 -2.92
C LEU A 57 0.46 4.50 -3.49
N ALA A 58 0.23 3.51 -4.36
CA ALA A 58 1.29 2.77 -5.05
C ALA A 58 2.12 3.72 -5.94
N SER A 59 1.48 4.67 -6.63
CA SER A 59 2.20 5.66 -7.44
C SER A 59 3.18 6.49 -6.61
N VAL A 60 2.76 6.98 -5.43
CA VAL A 60 3.64 7.75 -4.55
C VAL A 60 4.79 6.88 -4.01
N ALA A 61 4.50 5.63 -3.65
CA ALA A 61 5.52 4.68 -3.19
C ALA A 61 6.56 4.38 -4.29
N ILE A 62 6.12 4.23 -5.55
CA ILE A 62 7.01 4.03 -6.70
C ILE A 62 7.89 5.26 -6.92
N THR A 63 7.31 6.47 -6.91
CA THR A 63 8.09 7.71 -7.05
C THR A 63 9.18 7.81 -5.98
N ARG A 64 8.84 7.49 -4.73
CA ARG A 64 9.82 7.47 -3.64
C ARG A 64 10.94 6.46 -3.87
N ALA A 65 10.61 5.22 -4.26
CA ALA A 65 11.61 4.17 -4.48
C ALA A 65 12.56 4.44 -5.67
N LEU A 66 12.21 5.37 -6.54
CA LEU A 66 13.01 5.80 -7.70
C LEU A 66 13.76 7.11 -7.48
N SER A 67 13.56 7.78 -6.35
CA SER A 67 14.24 9.04 -5.99
C SER A 67 15.59 8.78 -5.36
#